data_AF-A0A926CJG4-F1
#
_entry.id   AF-A0A926CJG4-F1
#
_cell.length_a   1.000
_cell.length_b   1.000
_cell.length_c   1.000
_cell.angle_alpha   90.00
_cell.angle_beta   90.00
_cell.angle_gamma   90.00
#
_symmetry.space_group_name_H-M   'P 1'
#
loop_
_entity.id
_entity.type
_entity.pdbx_description
1 polymer ?
#
loop_
_entity_poly.entity_id
_entity_poly.type
_entity_poly.pdbx_seq_one_letter_code
_entity_poly.pdbx_strand_id
1 'polypeptide(L)'
;INDTPWFDTSVYSAPPANTFGNVGRNSASGPSFKNLDASLFKQFRISERMQFEFRAEAFSVTNSPRWQLNNPNTNVNESNFGLIRGAGGNRSMQLGAKLSF
;
A
#
# COMPACT_ATOMS: atom_id res chain seq x y z
N ILE A 1 -18.33 3.34 -6.57
CA ILE A 1 -17.02 3.27 -7.26
C ILE A 1 -16.62 4.71 -7.53
N ASN A 2 -15.38 5.11 -7.26
CA ASN A 2 -14.95 6.48 -7.54
C ASN A 2 -14.73 6.62 -9.05
N ASP A 3 -15.60 7.37 -9.73
CA ASP A 3 -15.55 7.58 -11.18
C ASP A 3 -14.77 8.85 -11.56
N THR A 4 -14.12 9.49 -10.58
CA THR A 4 -13.25 10.65 -10.80
C THR A 4 -11.85 10.19 -11.19
N PRO A 5 -11.35 10.54 -12.39
CA PRO A 5 -9.98 10.26 -12.79
C PRO A 5 -8.95 10.86 -11.82
N TRP A 6 -7.88 10.11 -11.56
CA TRP A 6 -6.79 10.53 -10.68
C TRP A 6 -5.92 11.64 -11.30
N PHE A 7 -5.84 11.66 -12.62
CA PHE A 7 -5.19 12.69 -13.41
C PHE A 7 -6.12 13.11 -14.56
N ASP A 8 -5.85 14.26 -15.17
CA ASP A 8 -6.61 14.72 -16.33
C ASP A 8 -6.39 13.78 -17.52
N THR A 9 -7.43 13.04 -17.90
CA THR A 9 -7.38 12.09 -19.02
C THR A 9 -7.59 12.76 -20.37
N SER A 10 -8.14 13.98 -20.39
CA SER A 10 -8.47 14.71 -21.63
C SER A 10 -7.24 15.16 -22.42
N VAL A 11 -6.09 15.29 -21.76
CA VAL A 11 -4.81 15.66 -22.37
C VAL A 11 -4.08 14.47 -23.02
N TYR A 12 -4.64 13.26 -22.94
CA TYR A 12 -4.09 12.05 -23.51
C TYR A 12 -5.01 11.50 -24.60
N SER A 13 -4.42 10.95 -25.65
CA SER A 13 -5.13 10.25 -26.72
C SER A 13 -4.30 9.10 -27.25
N ALA A 14 -4.96 8.11 -27.85
CA ALA A 14 -4.26 7.02 -28.54
C ALA A 14 -3.52 7.57 -29.76
N PRO A 15 -2.23 7.24 -29.95
CA PRO A 15 -1.50 7.64 -31.15
C PRO A 15 -2.12 6.96 -32.39
N PRO A 16 -1.98 7.55 -33.59
CA PRO A 16 -2.37 6.91 -34.83
C PRO A 16 -1.77 5.51 -34.97
N ALA A 17 -2.50 4.61 -35.65
CA ALA A 17 -2.05 3.24 -35.87
C ALA A 17 -0.64 3.20 -36.47
N ASN A 18 0.22 2.35 -35.93
CA ASN A 18 1.63 2.19 -36.33
C ASN A 18 2.52 3.43 -36.09
N THR A 19 2.14 4.32 -35.16
CA THR A 19 2.98 5.46 -34.77
C THR A 19 3.32 5.44 -33.28
N PHE A 20 4.45 6.05 -32.92
CA PHE A 20 4.81 6.26 -31.52
C PHE A 20 4.09 7.49 -30.96
N GLY A 21 3.69 7.43 -29.69
CA GLY A 21 3.15 8.58 -28.96
C GLY A 21 4.23 9.60 -28.57
N ASN A 22 3.79 10.78 -28.14
CA ASN A 22 4.64 11.88 -27.70
C ASN A 22 4.71 12.03 -26.17
N VAL A 23 4.15 11.08 -25.42
CA VAL A 23 4.08 11.17 -23.97
C VAL A 23 5.47 11.03 -23.34
N GLY A 24 5.80 11.95 -22.44
CA GLY A 24 7.06 11.89 -21.69
C GLY A 24 7.06 10.75 -20.67
N ARG A 25 8.26 10.26 -20.31
CA ARG A 25 8.43 9.29 -19.24
C ARG A 25 7.96 9.89 -17.91
N ASN A 26 7.20 9.12 -17.11
CA ASN A 26 6.64 9.53 -15.81
C ASN A 26 5.66 10.72 -15.89
N SER A 27 4.90 10.87 -16.99
CA SER A 27 3.91 11.95 -17.16
C SER A 27 2.73 11.91 -16.17
N ALA A 28 2.47 10.77 -15.56
CA ALA A 28 1.45 10.59 -14.52
C ALA A 28 2.09 10.00 -13.24
N SER A 29 1.66 10.53 -12.09
CA SER A 29 2.10 10.06 -10.77
C SER A 29 0.96 9.40 -10.02
N GLY A 30 1.22 8.28 -9.36
CA GLY A 30 0.24 7.58 -8.53
C GLY A 30 0.07 8.20 -7.13
N PRO A 31 -0.87 7.66 -6.33
CA PRO A 31 -1.07 8.08 -4.95
C PRO A 31 0.16 7.90 -4.07
N SER A 32 0.33 8.79 -3.09
CA SER A 32 1.37 8.65 -2.07
C SER A 32 1.10 7.47 -1.14
N PHE A 33 2.18 6.92 -0.58
CA PHE A 33 2.14 5.81 0.37
C PHE A 33 2.37 6.30 1.80
N LYS A 34 1.49 5.87 2.71
CA LYS A 34 1.66 6.06 4.15
C LYS A 34 1.44 4.72 4.83
N ASN A 35 2.40 4.30 5.63
CA ASN A 35 2.32 3.08 6.40
C ASN A 35 2.89 3.29 7.81
N LEU A 36 2.25 2.68 8.79
CA LEU A 36 2.70 2.66 10.17
C LEU A 36 2.68 1.22 10.66
N ASP A 37 3.84 0.70 11.03
CA ASP A 37 3.99 -0.59 11.68
C ASP A 37 4.49 -0.35 13.10
N ALA A 38 4.01 -1.15 14.06
CA ALA A 38 4.36 -1.00 15.48
C ALA A 38 4.67 -2.34 16.11
N SER A 39 5.61 -2.33 17.05
CA SER A 39 6.00 -3.50 17.82
C SER A 39 6.21 -3.14 19.29
N LEU A 40 5.74 -4.01 20.18
CA LEU A 40 5.81 -3.87 21.62
C LEU A 40 6.40 -5.15 22.21
N PHE A 41 7.47 -4.98 22.99
CA PHE A 41 8.16 -6.09 23.65
C PHE A 41 8.21 -5.81 25.15
N LYS A 42 7.83 -6.81 25.95
CA LYS A 42 7.92 -6.72 27.41
C LYS A 42 8.50 -7.99 27.99
N GLN A 43 9.54 -7.82 28.78
CA GLN A 43 10.14 -8.89 29.57
C GLN A 43 9.65 -8.81 31.02
N PHE A 44 9.27 -9.96 31.56
CA PHE A 44 8.84 -10.17 32.92
C PHE A 44 9.82 -11.15 33.58
N ARG A 45 10.44 -10.74 34.67
CA ARG A 45 11.23 -11.65 35.51
C ARG A 45 10.25 -12.39 36.42
N ILE A 46 10.12 -13.70 36.23
CA ILE A 46 9.25 -14.55 37.06
C ILE A 46 10.03 -14.99 38.31
N SER A 47 11.30 -15.37 38.13
CA SER A 47 12.23 -15.72 39.21
C SER A 47 13.67 -15.39 38.80
N GLU A 48 14.65 -15.68 39.66
CA GLU A 48 16.08 -15.48 39.36
C GLU A 48 16.57 -16.30 38.16
N ARG A 49 15.89 -17.41 37.85
CA ARG A 49 16.24 -18.30 36.72
C ARG A 49 15.24 -18.22 35.57
N MET A 50 14.01 -17.74 35.81
CA MET A 50 12.94 -17.74 34.82
C MET A 50 12.59 -16.34 34.30
N GLN A 51 12.62 -16.19 32.99
CA GLN A 51 12.23 -14.98 32.29
C GLN A 51 11.16 -15.27 31.25
N PHE A 52 10.09 -14.47 31.28
CA PHE A 52 9.02 -14.50 30.29
C PHE A 52 9.09 -13.26 29.41
N GLU A 53 8.94 -13.43 28.11
CA GLU A 53 8.92 -12.35 27.14
C GLU A 53 7.63 -12.40 26.32
N PHE A 54 6.93 -11.28 26.30
CA PHE A 54 5.75 -11.06 25.48
C PHE A 54 6.09 -10.10 24.35
N ARG A 55 5.63 -10.44 23.14
CA ARG A 55 5.80 -9.66 21.92
C ARG A 55 4.44 -9.45 21.28
N ALA A 56 4.14 -8.21 20.92
CA ALA A 56 2.99 -7.87 20.10
C ALA A 56 3.46 -7.03 18.92
N GLU A 57 3.10 -7.44 17.71
CA GLU A 57 3.46 -6.75 16.48
C GLU A 57 2.19 -6.50 15.67
N ALA A 58 2.10 -5.29 15.10
CA ALA A 58 0.97 -4.88 14.28
C ALA A 58 1.49 -4.21 13.00
N PHE A 59 1.03 -4.70 11.86
CA PHE A 59 1.36 -4.15 10.54
C PHE A 59 0.16 -3.36 10.00
N SER A 60 0.43 -2.23 9.35
CA SER A 60 -0.60 -1.29 8.89
C SER A 60 -1.54 -0.86 10.03
N VAL A 61 -0.96 -0.37 11.14
CA VAL A 61 -1.66 0.01 12.38
C VAL A 61 -2.77 1.02 12.12
N THR A 62 -2.52 2.01 11.24
CA THR A 62 -3.50 3.04 10.88
C THR A 62 -4.64 2.51 10.00
N ASN A 63 -4.55 1.27 9.52
CA ASN A 63 -5.48 0.65 8.57
C ASN A 63 -5.77 1.55 7.35
N SER A 64 -4.78 2.36 6.93
CA SER A 64 -4.95 3.28 5.81
C SER A 64 -4.92 2.49 4.49
N PRO A 65 -5.93 2.65 3.61
CA PRO A 65 -5.96 1.96 2.33
C PRO A 65 -4.75 2.36 1.48
N ARG A 66 -4.02 1.36 0.99
CA ARG A 66 -2.82 1.55 0.17
C ARG A 66 -3.21 1.62 -1.30
N TRP A 67 -3.65 2.80 -1.75
CA TRP A 67 -4.04 3.06 -3.14
C TRP A 67 -2.88 2.92 -4.13
N GLN A 68 -1.64 3.17 -3.69
CA GLN A 68 -0.43 2.98 -4.50
C GLN A 68 -0.25 1.53 -4.99
N LEU A 69 -0.80 0.54 -4.28
CA LEU A 69 -0.71 -0.87 -4.70
C LEU A 69 -1.52 -1.16 -5.96
N ASN A 70 -2.42 -0.26 -6.35
CA ASN A 70 -3.13 -0.30 -7.63
C ASN A 70 -3.11 1.11 -8.24
N ASN A 71 -1.96 1.45 -8.83
CA ASN A 71 -1.79 2.71 -9.55
C ASN A 71 -2.93 2.96 -10.55
N PRO A 72 -3.17 4.24 -10.92
CA PRO A 72 -4.15 4.58 -11.93
C PRO A 72 -3.90 3.81 -13.22
N ASN A 73 -4.97 3.41 -13.90
CA ASN A 73 -4.84 2.77 -15.19
C ASN A 73 -4.18 3.72 -16.20
N THR A 74 -3.11 3.28 -16.86
CA THR A 74 -2.34 4.07 -17.83
C THR A 74 -2.61 3.65 -19.27
N ASN A 75 -3.48 2.68 -19.51
CA ASN A 75 -3.89 2.29 -20.85
C ASN A 75 -5.01 3.20 -21.37
N VAL A 76 -4.68 4.09 -22.29
CA VAL A 76 -5.61 5.05 -22.90
C VAL A 76 -6.76 4.38 -23.69
N ASN A 77 -6.59 3.12 -24.08
CA ASN A 77 -7.61 2.37 -24.81
C ASN A 77 -8.65 1.69 -23.90
N GLU A 78 -8.46 1.73 -22.58
CA GLU A 78 -9.39 1.13 -21.63
C GLU A 78 -10.39 2.16 -21.10
N SER A 79 -11.63 1.72 -20.88
CA SER A 79 -12.71 2.56 -20.33
C SER A 79 -12.43 3.10 -18.92
N ASN A 80 -11.43 2.53 -18.24
CA ASN A 80 -11.06 2.89 -16.88
C ASN A 80 -9.77 3.72 -16.82
N PHE A 81 -9.31 4.25 -17.96
CA PHE A 81 -8.12 5.07 -18.04
C PHE A 81 -8.15 6.21 -17.00
N GLY A 82 -7.05 6.37 -16.27
CA GLY A 82 -6.93 7.35 -15.19
C GLY A 82 -7.61 6.98 -13.88
N LEU A 83 -8.36 5.88 -13.78
CA LEU A 83 -9.03 5.46 -12.54
C LEU A 83 -8.16 4.52 -11.70
N ILE A 84 -8.31 4.63 -10.38
CA ILE A 84 -7.79 3.68 -9.39
C ILE A 84 -8.94 2.78 -8.93
N ARG A 85 -8.87 1.48 -9.24
CA ARG A 85 -9.96 0.52 -8.97
C ARG A 85 -9.67 -0.47 -7.84
N GLY A 86 -8.56 -0.31 -7.15
CA GLY A 86 -8.19 -1.17 -6.03
C GLY A 86 -7.44 -0.41 -4.96
N ALA A 87 -7.55 -0.90 -3.73
CA ALA A 87 -6.64 -0.59 -2.65
C ALA A 87 -6.17 -1.92 -2.07
N GLY A 88 -4.91 -1.98 -1.67
CA GLY A 88 -4.41 -3.09 -0.86
C GLY A 88 -4.11 -2.63 0.56
N GLY A 89 -3.44 -3.51 1.31
CA GLY A 89 -3.08 -3.26 2.70
C GLY A 89 -4.19 -3.67 3.65
N ASN A 90 -4.05 -4.88 4.19
CA ASN A 90 -4.85 -5.32 5.32
C ASN A 90 -4.02 -5.12 6.58
N ARG A 91 -4.67 -4.66 7.65
CA ARG A 91 -4.06 -4.68 8.98
C ARG A 91 -3.92 -6.12 9.44
N SER A 92 -2.72 -6.50 9.88
CA SER A 92 -2.46 -7.77 10.53
C SER A 92 -1.78 -7.56 11.88
N MET A 93 -2.06 -8.44 12.82
CA MET A 93 -1.47 -8.42 14.15
C MET A 93 -0.98 -9.82 14.49
N GLN A 94 0.16 -9.90 15.17
CA GLN A 94 0.73 -11.15 15.65
C GLN A 94 1.22 -11.00 17.09
N LEU A 95 1.03 -12.07 17.85
CA LEU A 95 1.43 -12.16 19.25
C LEU A 95 2.43 -13.30 19.40
N GLY A 96 3.48 -13.06 20.17
CA GLY A 96 4.51 -14.03 20.47
C GLY A 96 4.80 -14.08 21.96
N ALA A 97 5.10 -15.27 22.47
CA ALA A 97 5.51 -15.47 23.85
C ALA A 97 6.72 -16.40 23.89
N LYS A 98 7.69 -16.09 24.75
CA LYS A 98 8.87 -16.92 24.98
C LYS A 98 9.11 -17.08 26.48
N LEU A 99 9.36 -18.30 26.92
CA LEU A 99 9.81 -18.62 28.26
C LEU A 99 11.26 -19.12 28.20
N SER A 100 12.11 -18.56 29.05
CA SER A 100 13.51 -18.96 29.23
C SER A 100 13.73 -19.36 30.69
N PHE A 101 14.52 -20.41 30.94
CA PHE A 101 14.80 -20.99 32.25
C PHE A 101 16.27 -21.41 32.39
#